data_AF-A0A539DJ35-F1
#
_entry.id   AF-A0A539DJ35-F1
#
_cell.length_a   1.000
_cell.length_b   1.000
_cell.length_c   1.000
_cell.angle_alpha   90.00
_cell.angle_beta   90.00
_cell.angle_gamma   90.00
#
_symmetry.space_group_name_H-M   'P 1'
#
loop_
_entity.id
_entity.type
_entity.pdbx_description
1 polymer ?
#
loop_
_entity_poly.entity_id
_entity_poly.type
_entity_poly.pdbx_seq_one_letter_code
_entity_poly.pdbx_strand_id
1 'polypeptide(L)'
;MRSLFLALVTLVFIAPAQAAPLDPALAREIDAVANETLRASGVPSASIAIVRDGEIAYAQAYGQARRGVRATTETRYAIGSISKQFTAAAILMLAEDGRLTLDDRIDPYVPTLTRGRDISIRQILSHTSGYRDYWPQDFVPGLMERPTNAQATLTRWARIPLDYEPGAEYRYSNTGFTIAGLIVEKVAGAPLQQVQQQRIFNRLGMTGVTEIDSGPLTGPVDSQGFARWADGPVRPAVKEGRGWLYAIGELAMRPTDLALWNISLMKGTLLKPASLTAMTTSVTLTNGQPANYGAGLDVRTIGGKRVWSHGGAVSGYLANNAIYADENLAITVLTNGEFGGVQDALTARLGFLLRAQPPKVIAARDMLAQFQRGQIDRARFTPNGSAYYTDAAVRELARLLRPLGPARLIQLQADRLRGGLTVEVYAVTFADRRATIVARADPATGRYEQFVVDFGA
;
A
#
# COMPACT_ATOMS: atom_id res chain seq x y z
N MET A 1 -35.64 45.33 -44.44
CA MET A 1 -35.58 44.89 -43.02
C MET A 1 -35.14 43.43 -43.01
N ARG A 2 -33.89 43.14 -42.65
CA ARG A 2 -33.35 41.78 -42.54
C ARG A 2 -33.38 41.37 -41.07
N SER A 3 -34.20 40.37 -40.75
CA SER A 3 -34.38 39.86 -39.39
C SER A 3 -33.19 39.01 -38.97
N LEU A 4 -32.49 39.43 -37.92
CA LEU A 4 -31.42 38.67 -37.26
C LEU A 4 -32.07 37.59 -36.39
N PHE A 5 -31.85 36.31 -36.70
CA PHE A 5 -32.16 35.20 -35.79
C PHE A 5 -31.03 35.09 -34.77
N LEU A 6 -31.32 35.43 -33.50
CA LEU A 6 -30.42 35.21 -32.38
C LEU A 6 -30.52 33.73 -31.98
N ALA A 7 -29.50 32.93 -32.29
CA ALA A 7 -29.41 31.56 -31.81
C ALA A 7 -28.99 31.57 -30.33
N LEU A 8 -29.92 31.21 -29.45
CA LEU A 8 -29.67 31.06 -28.02
C LEU A 8 -28.87 29.76 -27.79
N VAL A 9 -27.56 29.87 -27.57
CA VAL A 9 -26.73 28.73 -27.17
C VAL A 9 -26.97 28.46 -25.69
N THR A 10 -27.75 27.43 -25.37
CA THR A 10 -27.95 26.96 -24.00
C THR A 10 -26.70 26.19 -23.55
N LEU A 11 -25.83 26.84 -22.79
CA LEU A 11 -24.75 26.19 -22.06
C LEU A 11 -25.34 25.29 -20.97
N VAL A 12 -25.41 23.99 -21.24
CA VAL A 12 -25.72 22.98 -20.21
C VAL A 12 -24.48 22.85 -19.32
N PHE A 13 -24.52 23.46 -18.14
CA PHE A 13 -23.56 23.16 -17.08
C PHE A 13 -23.86 21.76 -16.55
N ILE A 14 -23.11 20.77 -17.03
CA ILE A 14 -23.04 19.46 -16.39
C ILE A 14 -22.30 19.69 -15.07
N ALA A 15 -23.03 19.80 -13.96
CA ALA A 15 -22.43 19.76 -12.64
C ALA A 15 -21.64 18.45 -12.51
N PRO A 16 -20.39 18.48 -12.02
CA PRO A 16 -19.65 17.24 -11.76
C PRO A 16 -20.51 16.37 -10.84
N ALA A 17 -20.77 15.13 -11.26
CA ALA A 17 -21.46 14.16 -10.43
C ALA A 17 -20.71 14.07 -9.11
N GLN A 18 -21.37 14.43 -8.02
CA GLN A 18 -20.79 14.34 -6.69
C GLN A 18 -20.76 12.85 -6.34
N ALA A 19 -19.56 12.33 -6.04
CA ALA A 19 -19.35 10.94 -5.67
C ALA A 19 -20.44 10.44 -4.72
N ALA A 20 -21.02 9.29 -5.03
CA ALA A 20 -21.89 8.62 -4.07
C ALA A 20 -21.03 8.29 -2.84
N PRO A 21 -21.37 8.83 -1.65
CA PRO A 21 -20.64 8.48 -0.44
C PRO A 21 -20.79 6.97 -0.18
N LEU A 22 -19.82 6.39 0.52
CA LEU A 22 -19.96 5.00 0.99
C LEU A 22 -21.27 4.82 1.77
N ASP A 23 -21.84 3.62 1.68
CA ASP A 23 -23.01 3.24 2.49
C ASP A 23 -22.78 3.59 3.98
N PRO A 24 -23.74 4.25 4.66
CA PRO A 24 -23.52 4.69 6.04
C PRO A 24 -23.24 3.57 7.03
N ALA A 25 -23.73 2.34 6.81
CA ALA A 25 -23.43 1.21 7.69
C ALA A 25 -21.99 0.73 7.47
N LEU A 26 -21.55 0.65 6.22
CA LEU A 26 -20.15 0.38 5.89
C LEU A 26 -19.21 1.45 6.45
N ALA A 27 -19.55 2.73 6.33
CA ALA A 27 -18.75 3.82 6.93
C ALA A 27 -18.59 3.67 8.45
N ARG A 28 -19.68 3.31 9.17
CA ARG A 28 -19.61 3.02 10.62
C ARG A 28 -18.76 1.79 10.94
N GLU A 29 -18.78 0.77 10.08
CA GLU A 29 -17.92 -0.41 10.25
C GLU A 29 -16.45 -0.04 10.08
N ILE A 30 -16.12 0.80 9.10
CA ILE A 30 -14.77 1.37 8.90
C ILE A 30 -14.32 2.15 10.14
N ASP A 31 -15.18 3.00 10.69
CA ASP A 31 -14.91 3.74 11.94
C ASP A 31 -14.63 2.82 13.11
N ALA A 32 -15.43 1.76 13.27
CA ALA A 32 -15.24 0.77 14.32
C ALA A 32 -13.90 0.04 14.18
N VAL A 33 -13.57 -0.41 12.96
CA VAL A 33 -12.31 -1.06 12.60
C VAL A 33 -11.11 -0.16 12.90
N ALA A 34 -11.17 1.11 12.52
CA ALA A 34 -10.10 2.08 12.76
C ALA A 34 -9.86 2.31 14.25
N ASN A 35 -10.92 2.63 15.00
CA ASN A 35 -10.82 2.91 16.43
C ASN A 35 -10.38 1.68 17.23
N GLU A 36 -10.86 0.49 16.87
CA GLU A 36 -10.43 -0.77 17.48
C GLU A 36 -8.95 -1.05 17.24
N THR A 37 -8.48 -0.88 16.01
CA THR A 37 -7.07 -1.16 15.64
C THR A 37 -6.12 -0.17 16.33
N LEU A 38 -6.50 1.10 16.46
CA LEU A 38 -5.72 2.09 17.22
C LEU A 38 -5.69 1.77 18.72
N ARG A 39 -6.83 1.40 19.33
CA ARG A 39 -6.87 1.00 20.75
C ARG A 39 -5.99 -0.22 21.03
N ALA A 40 -6.04 -1.23 20.17
CA ALA A 40 -5.27 -2.46 20.36
C ALA A 40 -3.77 -2.25 20.17
N SER A 41 -3.38 -1.38 19.24
CA SER A 41 -1.97 -1.14 18.90
C SER A 41 -1.30 -0.09 19.77
N GLY A 42 -2.05 0.86 20.33
CA GLY A 42 -1.51 2.03 21.02
C GLY A 42 -0.91 3.11 20.09
N VAL A 43 -1.05 2.96 18.77
CA VAL A 43 -0.63 4.00 17.81
C VAL A 43 -1.51 5.24 18.01
N PRO A 44 -0.95 6.46 18.06
CA PRO A 44 -1.74 7.64 18.43
C PRO A 44 -2.80 8.04 17.40
N SER A 45 -2.54 7.85 16.11
CA SER A 45 -3.44 8.27 15.03
C SER A 45 -3.29 7.44 13.75
N ALA A 46 -4.40 7.32 13.04
CA ALA A 46 -4.46 6.90 11.65
C ALA A 46 -5.39 7.84 10.87
N SER A 47 -5.06 8.06 9.60
CA SER A 47 -5.90 8.75 8.62
C SER A 47 -6.11 7.86 7.40
N ILE A 48 -7.35 7.80 6.93
CA ILE A 48 -7.80 6.87 5.88
C ILE A 48 -8.42 7.67 4.75
N ALA A 49 -8.08 7.35 3.51
CA ALA A 49 -8.84 7.74 2.33
C ALA A 49 -9.15 6.52 1.47
N ILE A 50 -10.39 6.43 1.00
CA ILE A 50 -10.85 5.36 0.11
C ILE A 50 -11.35 6.00 -1.18
N VAL A 51 -10.78 5.53 -2.29
CA VAL A 51 -11.28 5.85 -3.63
C VAL A 51 -12.18 4.72 -4.07
N ARG A 52 -13.36 5.03 -4.61
CA ARG A 52 -14.28 4.09 -5.23
C ARG A 52 -14.78 4.68 -6.54
N ASP A 53 -14.78 3.88 -7.60
CA ASP A 53 -15.25 4.26 -8.93
C ASP A 53 -14.58 5.56 -9.44
N GLY A 54 -13.30 5.73 -9.07
CA GLY A 54 -12.46 6.84 -9.52
C GLY A 54 -12.68 8.17 -8.78
N GLU A 55 -13.35 8.16 -7.63
CA GLU A 55 -13.59 9.34 -6.79
C GLU A 55 -13.35 9.04 -5.30
N ILE A 56 -13.04 10.05 -4.50
CA ILE A 56 -12.84 9.88 -3.05
C ILE A 56 -14.23 9.67 -2.41
N ALA A 57 -14.52 8.42 -2.03
CA ALA A 57 -15.81 8.03 -1.45
C ALA A 57 -15.83 8.12 0.08
N TYR A 58 -14.65 8.18 0.70
CA TYR A 58 -14.49 8.27 2.15
C TYR A 58 -13.13 8.85 2.51
N ALA A 59 -13.11 9.78 3.48
CA ALA A 59 -11.88 10.29 4.08
C ALA A 59 -12.15 10.62 5.55
N GLN A 60 -11.35 10.04 6.46
CA GLN A 60 -11.51 10.26 7.89
C GLN A 60 -10.19 10.10 8.63
N ALA A 61 -10.06 10.81 9.75
CA ALA A 61 -8.93 10.71 10.65
C ALA A 61 -9.39 10.32 12.06
N TYR A 62 -8.52 9.62 12.77
CA TYR A 62 -8.78 9.06 14.08
C TYR A 62 -7.62 9.33 15.04
N GLY A 63 -7.94 9.42 16.32
CA GLY A 63 -6.96 9.62 17.38
C GLY A 63 -6.34 11.02 17.38
N GLN A 64 -5.05 11.09 17.72
CA GLN A 64 -4.33 12.32 17.99
C GLN A 64 -3.13 12.49 17.04
N ALA A 65 -3.17 13.54 16.20
CA ALA A 65 -2.07 13.89 15.30
C ALA A 65 -0.78 14.21 16.08
N ARG A 66 -0.94 14.82 17.25
CA ARG A 66 0.09 15.03 18.27
C ARG A 66 -0.60 15.11 19.62
N ARG A 67 0.15 15.02 20.71
CA ARG A 67 -0.41 15.02 22.07
C ARG A 67 -1.36 16.22 22.28
N GLY A 68 -2.62 15.93 22.61
CA GLY A 68 -3.67 16.92 22.86
C GLY A 68 -4.34 17.51 21.61
N VAL A 69 -3.93 17.12 20.40
CA VAL A 69 -4.50 17.61 19.14
C VAL A 69 -5.11 16.47 18.35
N ARG A 70 -6.42 16.54 18.11
CA ARG A 70 -7.15 15.54 17.32
C ARG A 70 -6.65 15.53 15.88
N ALA A 71 -6.51 14.34 15.31
CA ALA A 71 -6.29 14.19 13.89
C ALA A 71 -7.54 14.57 13.10
N THR A 72 -7.34 15.14 11.92
CA THR A 72 -8.35 15.57 10.96
C THR A 72 -7.95 15.12 9.56
N THR A 73 -8.87 15.20 8.59
CA THR A 73 -8.57 14.91 7.16
C THR A 73 -7.49 15.83 6.57
N GLU A 74 -7.28 16.98 7.20
CA GLU A 74 -6.22 17.93 6.83
C GLU A 74 -4.85 17.57 7.40
N THR A 75 -4.79 16.60 8.31
CA THR A 75 -3.56 16.21 8.98
C THR A 75 -2.57 15.61 7.98
N ARG A 76 -1.36 16.16 7.95
CA ARG A 76 -0.25 15.64 7.13
C ARG A 76 0.54 14.60 7.91
N TYR A 77 0.91 13.53 7.22
CA TYR A 77 1.76 12.44 7.70
C TYR A 77 2.89 12.23 6.71
N ALA A 78 4.06 11.84 7.20
CA ALA A 78 5.12 11.37 6.31
C ALA A 78 4.68 10.06 5.64
N ILE A 79 4.80 9.99 4.31
CA ILE A 79 4.40 8.80 3.53
C ILE A 79 5.58 7.86 3.25
N GLY A 80 6.78 8.24 3.72
CA GLY A 80 8.01 7.49 3.56
C GLY A 80 8.21 7.02 2.13
N SER A 81 8.51 5.74 1.97
CA SER A 81 8.87 5.15 0.68
C SER A 81 7.80 5.20 -0.42
N ILE A 82 6.54 5.55 -0.11
CA ILE A 82 5.56 5.89 -1.16
C ILE A 82 6.05 7.09 -2.01
N SER A 83 6.92 7.94 -1.46
CA SER A 83 7.60 9.04 -2.18
C SER A 83 8.30 8.58 -3.47
N LYS A 84 8.74 7.32 -3.53
CA LYS A 84 9.41 6.72 -4.69
C LYS A 84 8.53 6.75 -5.95
N GLN A 85 7.20 6.65 -5.81
CA GLN A 85 6.26 6.77 -6.92
C GLN A 85 6.39 8.12 -7.62
N PHE A 86 6.55 9.19 -6.86
CA PHE A 86 6.66 10.55 -7.39
C PHE A 86 8.02 10.82 -8.04
N THR A 87 9.10 10.27 -7.48
CA THR A 87 10.42 10.28 -8.12
C THR A 87 10.41 9.50 -9.45
N ALA A 88 9.80 8.30 -9.47
CA ALA A 88 9.67 7.51 -10.68
C ALA A 88 8.80 8.21 -11.74
N ALA A 89 7.69 8.82 -11.33
CA ALA A 89 6.83 9.60 -12.23
C ALA A 89 7.57 10.80 -12.85
N ALA A 90 8.42 11.49 -12.09
CA ALA A 90 9.25 12.58 -12.62
C ALA A 90 10.23 12.07 -13.69
N ILE A 91 10.90 10.92 -13.47
CA ILE A 91 11.74 10.28 -14.49
C ILE A 91 10.93 9.92 -15.75
N LEU A 92 9.77 9.30 -15.57
CA LEU A 92 8.90 8.90 -16.66
C LEU A 92 8.45 10.10 -17.49
N MET A 93 8.05 11.21 -16.85
CA MET A 93 7.69 12.44 -17.55
C MET A 93 8.87 13.08 -18.30
N LEU A 94 10.10 12.97 -17.78
CA LEU A 94 11.29 13.40 -18.52
C LEU A 94 11.56 12.49 -19.73
N ALA A 95 11.22 11.20 -19.63
CA ALA A 95 11.26 10.29 -20.78
C ALA A 95 10.17 10.61 -21.82
N GLU A 96 8.98 11.00 -21.37
CA GLU A 96 7.89 11.47 -22.25
C GLU A 96 8.24 12.73 -23.02
N ASP A 97 9.11 13.57 -22.45
CA ASP A 97 9.69 14.77 -23.06
C ASP A 97 10.88 14.43 -24.00
N GLY A 98 11.26 13.16 -24.12
CA GLY A 98 12.38 12.71 -24.95
C GLY A 98 13.77 13.05 -24.39
N ARG A 99 13.87 13.38 -23.10
CA ARG A 99 15.11 13.86 -22.48
C ARG A 99 16.01 12.75 -21.93
N LEU A 100 15.44 11.56 -21.76
CA LEU A 100 16.09 10.32 -21.34
C LEU A 100 15.22 9.13 -21.77
N THR A 101 15.76 7.93 -21.67
CA THR A 101 15.01 6.67 -21.75
C THR A 101 15.23 5.86 -20.47
N LEU A 102 14.32 4.93 -20.16
CA LEU A 102 14.51 4.04 -19.01
C LEU A 102 15.67 3.07 -19.20
N ASP A 103 16.11 2.84 -20.43
CA ASP A 103 17.20 1.92 -20.74
C ASP A 103 18.57 2.63 -20.83
N ASP A 104 18.57 3.95 -20.67
CA ASP A 104 19.81 4.72 -20.53
C ASP A 104 20.59 4.23 -19.31
N ARG A 105 21.91 4.21 -19.47
CA ARG A 105 22.84 3.89 -18.39
C ARG A 105 22.92 5.05 -17.41
N ILE A 106 23.27 4.77 -16.16
CA ILE A 106 23.30 5.81 -15.13
C ILE A 106 24.59 6.66 -15.14
N ASP A 107 25.71 6.14 -15.67
CA ASP A 107 27.02 6.83 -15.69
C ASP A 107 27.01 8.23 -16.34
N PRO A 108 26.30 8.48 -17.47
CA PRO A 108 26.20 9.82 -18.06
C PRO A 108 25.53 10.86 -17.15
N TYR A 109 24.70 10.43 -16.20
CA TYR A 109 23.95 11.33 -15.32
C TYR A 109 24.61 11.48 -13.95
N VAL A 110 25.09 10.36 -13.39
CA VAL A 110 25.74 10.27 -12.08
C VAL A 110 27.03 9.45 -12.25
N PRO A 111 28.14 10.09 -12.65
CA PRO A 111 29.37 9.38 -13.00
C PRO A 111 30.03 8.77 -11.76
N THR A 112 31.00 7.88 -11.97
CA THR A 112 31.89 7.28 -10.94
C THR A 112 31.26 6.22 -10.04
N LEU A 113 30.02 5.83 -10.28
CA LEU A 113 29.36 4.75 -9.53
C LEU A 113 29.84 3.39 -10.02
N THR A 114 29.91 2.41 -9.12
CA THR A 114 30.25 1.03 -9.47
C THR A 114 29.34 0.53 -10.58
N ARG A 115 29.94 0.14 -11.71
CA ARG A 115 29.22 -0.40 -12.88
C ARG A 115 28.08 0.49 -13.40
N GLY A 116 28.19 1.80 -13.23
CA GLY A 116 27.17 2.75 -13.74
C GLY A 116 26.96 2.71 -15.26
N ARG A 117 27.91 2.14 -16.01
CA ARG A 117 27.80 1.92 -17.48
C ARG A 117 26.98 0.69 -17.85
N ASP A 118 26.71 -0.19 -16.89
CA ASP A 118 25.97 -1.43 -17.12
C ASP A 118 24.56 -1.36 -16.55
N ILE A 119 24.35 -0.53 -15.52
CA ILE A 119 23.08 -0.39 -14.82
C ILE A 119 22.21 0.65 -15.53
N SER A 120 20.95 0.29 -15.85
CA SER A 120 19.98 1.21 -16.44
C SER A 120 19.13 1.96 -15.41
N ILE A 121 18.50 3.05 -15.85
CA ILE A 121 17.50 3.77 -15.06
C ILE A 121 16.35 2.84 -14.63
N ARG A 122 15.90 1.95 -15.52
CA ARG A 122 14.88 0.93 -15.22
C ARG A 122 15.27 0.05 -14.05
N GLN A 123 16.55 -0.36 -13.97
CA GLN A 123 17.03 -1.24 -12.91
C GLN A 123 17.09 -0.55 -11.54
N ILE A 124 17.44 0.74 -11.47
CA ILE A 124 17.40 1.48 -10.20
C ILE A 124 15.96 1.75 -9.73
N LEU A 125 15.02 2.00 -10.64
CA LEU A 125 13.61 2.25 -10.30
C LEU A 125 12.87 0.97 -9.89
N SER A 126 13.36 -0.20 -10.29
CA SER A 126 12.76 -1.51 -10.03
C SER A 126 13.47 -2.34 -8.96
N HIS A 127 14.48 -1.77 -8.29
CA HIS A 127 15.29 -2.46 -7.27
C HIS A 127 15.99 -3.74 -7.79
N THR A 128 16.48 -3.68 -9.03
CA THR A 128 17.20 -4.79 -9.69
C THR A 128 18.62 -4.39 -10.09
N SER A 129 19.17 -3.31 -9.51
CA SER A 129 20.48 -2.74 -9.89
C SER A 129 21.69 -3.42 -9.25
N GLY A 130 21.52 -4.17 -8.16
CA GLY A 130 22.63 -4.71 -7.37
C GLY A 130 23.21 -3.73 -6.34
N TYR A 131 22.79 -2.47 -6.30
CA TYR A 131 23.28 -1.52 -5.31
C TYR A 131 22.79 -1.86 -3.90
N ARG A 132 23.73 -1.97 -2.96
CA ARG A 132 23.44 -2.18 -1.54
C ARG A 132 22.55 -1.07 -0.97
N ASP A 133 21.59 -1.45 -0.14
CA ASP A 133 20.77 -0.49 0.59
C ASP A 133 21.59 0.17 1.72
N TYR A 134 21.56 1.50 1.79
CA TYR A 134 22.22 2.24 2.86
C TYR A 134 21.40 2.29 4.16
N TRP A 135 20.12 1.91 4.11
CA TRP A 135 19.24 1.92 5.28
C TRP A 135 18.29 0.70 5.31
N PRO A 136 18.82 -0.51 5.53
CA PRO A 136 18.02 -1.74 5.63
C PRO A 136 17.45 -2.00 7.04
N GLN A 137 17.62 -1.08 7.99
CA GLN A 137 17.14 -1.22 9.37
C GLN A 137 15.74 -0.64 9.56
N ASP A 138 14.99 -1.19 10.51
CA ASP A 138 13.67 -0.68 10.93
C ASP A 138 13.74 0.50 11.92
N PHE A 139 14.93 1.08 12.12
CA PHE A 139 15.17 2.22 13.00
C PHE A 139 16.16 3.18 12.37
N VAL A 140 16.22 4.42 12.86
CA VAL A 140 17.22 5.43 12.43
C VAL A 140 18.58 5.10 13.04
N PRO A 141 19.60 4.68 12.25
CA PRO A 141 20.93 4.41 12.77
C PRO A 141 21.60 5.72 13.21
N GLY A 142 22.46 5.68 14.23
CA GLY A 142 23.07 6.90 14.79
C GLY A 142 23.89 7.74 13.79
N LEU A 143 24.38 7.14 12.69
CA LEU A 143 25.03 7.91 11.61
C LEU A 143 24.03 8.83 10.88
N MET A 144 22.77 8.41 10.81
CA MET A 144 21.71 9.12 10.10
C MET A 144 21.11 10.26 10.92
N GLU A 145 21.38 10.34 12.22
CA GLU A 145 21.01 11.51 13.04
C GLU A 145 21.80 12.77 12.66
N ARG A 146 22.92 12.61 11.93
CA ARG A 146 23.76 13.71 11.44
C ARG A 146 23.42 14.03 9.98
N PRO A 147 23.45 15.32 9.59
CA PRO A 147 23.21 15.70 8.19
C PRO A 147 24.19 15.04 7.21
N THR A 148 23.71 14.78 6.00
CA THR A 148 24.48 14.31 4.84
C THR A 148 24.01 15.04 3.57
N ASN A 149 24.47 14.59 2.41
CA ASN A 149 23.84 14.87 1.12
C ASN A 149 23.89 13.64 0.22
N ALA A 150 23.11 13.65 -0.86
CA ALA A 150 23.03 12.54 -1.80
C ALA A 150 24.39 12.09 -2.33
N GLN A 151 25.29 13.03 -2.67
CA GLN A 151 26.63 12.70 -3.20
C GLN A 151 27.52 11.99 -2.17
N ALA A 152 27.50 12.44 -0.92
CA ALA A 152 28.23 11.80 0.18
C ALA A 152 27.69 10.39 0.46
N THR A 153 26.36 10.23 0.45
CA THR A 153 25.71 8.92 0.60
C THR A 153 26.12 7.97 -0.54
N LEU A 154 26.05 8.39 -1.79
CA LEU A 154 26.44 7.56 -2.93
C LEU A 154 27.93 7.25 -2.95
N THR A 155 28.79 8.17 -2.51
CA THR A 155 30.23 7.91 -2.40
C THR A 155 30.52 6.76 -1.45
N ARG A 156 29.75 6.65 -0.35
CA ARG A 156 29.92 5.57 0.63
C ARG A 156 29.30 4.25 0.20
N TRP A 157 28.14 4.28 -0.46
CA TRP A 157 27.31 3.09 -0.66
C TRP A 157 27.17 2.61 -2.11
N ALA A 158 27.44 3.47 -3.10
CA ALA A 158 27.31 3.15 -4.53
C ALA A 158 28.66 3.03 -5.27
N ARG A 159 29.79 3.20 -4.56
CA ARG A 159 31.16 2.98 -5.07
C ARG A 159 31.82 1.69 -4.56
N ILE A 160 31.08 0.88 -3.81
CA ILE A 160 31.49 -0.45 -3.37
C ILE A 160 31.02 -1.51 -4.38
N PRO A 161 31.51 -2.77 -4.31
CA PRO A 161 30.99 -3.85 -5.15
C PRO A 161 29.47 -4.01 -5.02
N LEU A 162 28.81 -4.41 -6.11
CA LEU A 162 27.38 -4.75 -6.11
C LEU A 162 27.15 -6.00 -5.25
N ASP A 163 25.97 -6.11 -4.66
CA ASP A 163 25.58 -7.29 -3.88
C ASP A 163 25.22 -8.49 -4.78
N TYR A 164 24.83 -8.23 -6.04
CA TYR A 164 24.45 -9.21 -7.04
C TYR A 164 24.51 -8.60 -8.46
N GLU A 165 24.43 -9.43 -9.49
CA GLU A 165 24.47 -8.98 -10.88
C GLU A 165 23.22 -8.16 -11.27
N PRO A 166 23.35 -7.02 -11.99
CA PRO A 166 22.20 -6.22 -12.42
C PRO A 166 21.16 -7.06 -13.18
N GLY A 167 19.91 -7.01 -12.72
CA GLY A 167 18.77 -7.76 -13.27
C GLY A 167 18.64 -9.20 -12.75
N ALA A 168 19.59 -9.72 -11.99
CA ALA A 168 19.55 -11.12 -11.52
C ALA A 168 18.58 -11.32 -10.35
N GLU A 169 18.47 -10.35 -9.45
CA GLU A 169 17.62 -10.42 -8.27
C GLU A 169 16.82 -9.13 -8.09
N TYR A 170 15.70 -9.24 -7.38
CA TYR A 170 15.04 -8.11 -6.75
C TYR A 170 15.52 -8.01 -5.31
N ARG A 171 16.15 -6.88 -4.95
CA ARG A 171 16.41 -6.53 -3.55
C ARG A 171 16.22 -5.04 -3.36
N TYR A 172 15.26 -4.69 -2.52
CA TYR A 172 14.94 -3.31 -2.18
C TYR A 172 16.19 -2.54 -1.74
N SER A 173 16.34 -1.32 -2.27
CA SER A 173 17.51 -0.48 -1.98
C SER A 173 17.18 0.99 -2.18
N ASN A 174 17.37 1.78 -1.13
CA ASN A 174 17.17 3.22 -1.17
C ASN A 174 18.22 3.92 -2.05
N THR A 175 19.42 3.33 -2.17
CA THR A 175 20.52 3.85 -3.00
C THR A 175 20.08 4.09 -4.45
N GLY A 176 19.28 3.19 -5.03
CA GLY A 176 18.76 3.34 -6.39
C GLY A 176 17.88 4.59 -6.56
N PHE A 177 17.06 4.92 -5.56
CA PHE A 177 16.19 6.10 -5.61
C PHE A 177 16.92 7.40 -5.31
N THR A 178 17.99 7.39 -4.52
CA THR A 178 18.91 8.54 -4.41
C THR A 178 19.54 8.87 -5.77
N ILE A 179 19.96 7.85 -6.53
CA ILE A 179 20.46 8.02 -7.91
C ILE A 179 19.35 8.60 -8.80
N ALA A 180 18.13 8.05 -8.73
CA ALA A 180 17.00 8.54 -9.52
C ALA A 180 16.68 10.03 -9.25
N GLY A 181 16.73 10.47 -7.99
CA GLY A 181 16.57 11.89 -7.63
C GLY A 181 17.61 12.79 -8.30
N LEU A 182 18.90 12.40 -8.23
CA LEU A 182 19.97 13.14 -8.88
C LEU A 182 19.83 13.17 -10.41
N ILE A 183 19.33 12.10 -11.02
CA ILE A 183 19.02 12.07 -12.46
C ILE A 183 17.92 13.08 -12.78
N VAL A 184 16.84 13.12 -12.00
CA VAL A 184 15.76 14.11 -12.18
C VAL A 184 16.34 15.52 -12.12
N GLU A 185 17.14 15.85 -11.10
CA GLU A 185 17.71 17.20 -10.96
C GLU A 185 18.67 17.55 -12.08
N LYS A 186 19.55 16.61 -12.46
CA LYS A 186 20.52 16.79 -13.54
C LYS A 186 19.85 17.04 -14.87
N VAL A 187 18.83 16.25 -15.20
CA VAL A 187 18.11 16.37 -16.45
C VAL A 187 17.20 17.58 -16.39
N ALA A 188 16.39 17.76 -15.36
CA ALA A 188 15.44 18.87 -15.25
C ALA A 188 16.13 20.25 -15.13
N GLY A 189 17.32 20.31 -14.53
CA GLY A 189 18.00 21.57 -14.19
C GLY A 189 17.34 22.29 -13.01
N ALA A 190 16.60 21.57 -12.17
CA ALA A 190 15.86 22.11 -11.03
C ALA A 190 15.81 21.09 -9.88
N PRO A 191 15.68 21.53 -8.60
CA PRO A 191 15.53 20.62 -7.46
C PRO A 191 14.35 19.66 -7.61
N LEU A 192 14.50 18.42 -7.12
CA LEU A 192 13.50 17.35 -7.27
C LEU A 192 12.10 17.80 -6.85
N GLN A 193 11.99 18.44 -5.68
CA GLN A 193 10.72 18.93 -5.16
C GLN A 193 10.02 19.92 -6.11
N GLN A 194 10.77 20.82 -6.74
CA GLN A 194 10.20 21.77 -7.69
C GLN A 194 9.66 21.07 -8.94
N VAL A 195 10.39 20.06 -9.43
CA VAL A 195 9.95 19.24 -10.56
C VAL A 195 8.66 18.49 -10.21
N GLN A 196 8.60 17.85 -9.04
CA GLN A 196 7.41 17.14 -8.57
C GLN A 196 6.23 18.10 -8.34
N GLN A 197 6.45 19.27 -7.75
CA GLN A 197 5.42 20.27 -7.53
C GLN A 197 4.79 20.72 -8.86
N GLN A 198 5.62 21.09 -9.83
CA GLN A 198 5.15 21.62 -11.11
C GLN A 198 4.49 20.56 -11.98
N ARG A 199 5.09 19.36 -12.03
CA ARG A 199 4.66 18.32 -12.98
C ARG A 199 3.61 17.37 -12.42
N ILE A 200 3.50 17.24 -11.10
CA ILE A 200 2.60 16.29 -10.46
C ILE A 200 1.62 17.02 -9.54
N PHE A 201 2.11 17.61 -8.43
CA PHE A 201 1.23 18.05 -7.35
C PHE A 201 0.26 19.15 -7.78
N ASN A 202 0.75 20.17 -8.49
CA ASN A 202 -0.10 21.26 -9.01
C ASN A 202 -1.14 20.75 -10.03
N ARG A 203 -0.76 19.81 -10.89
CA ARG A 203 -1.64 19.28 -11.94
C ARG A 203 -2.76 18.41 -11.38
N LEU A 204 -2.51 17.74 -10.27
CA LEU A 204 -3.49 16.91 -9.59
C LEU A 204 -4.28 17.66 -8.50
N GLY A 205 -3.94 18.92 -8.23
CA GLY A 205 -4.56 19.68 -7.13
C GLY A 205 -4.15 19.17 -5.74
N MET A 206 -3.00 18.52 -5.62
CA MET A 206 -2.45 18.04 -4.35
C MET A 206 -1.82 19.21 -3.59
N THR A 207 -2.62 19.88 -2.76
CA THR A 207 -2.23 21.15 -2.10
C THR A 207 -1.64 20.96 -0.71
N GLY A 208 -1.78 19.77 -0.11
CA GLY A 208 -1.26 19.46 1.21
C GLY A 208 0.14 18.82 1.20
N VAL A 209 0.87 18.81 0.08
CA VAL A 209 2.19 18.18 0.01
C VAL A 209 3.28 19.07 0.61
N THR A 210 4.18 18.49 1.40
CA THR A 210 5.39 19.13 1.94
C THR A 210 6.53 18.11 2.00
N GLU A 211 7.77 18.60 2.17
CA GLU A 211 8.93 17.76 2.47
C GLU A 211 9.23 17.73 3.98
N ILE A 212 9.93 16.68 4.40
CA ILE A 212 10.39 16.44 5.78
C ILE A 212 11.89 16.06 5.86
N ASP A 213 12.65 16.33 4.80
CA ASP A 213 14.10 16.12 4.78
C ASP A 213 14.81 17.26 5.52
N SER A 214 14.29 18.49 5.44
CA SER A 214 14.86 19.66 6.13
C SER A 214 14.58 19.67 7.65
N GLY A 215 13.55 18.95 8.10
CA GLY A 215 13.15 18.86 9.51
C GLY A 215 11.85 18.10 9.72
N PRO A 216 11.42 17.92 10.99
CA PRO A 216 10.16 17.27 11.31
C PRO A 216 8.96 18.16 10.94
N LEU A 217 7.79 17.52 10.78
CA LEU A 217 6.50 18.19 10.64
C LEU A 217 6.17 18.96 11.94
N THR A 218 5.90 20.26 11.83
CA THR A 218 5.70 21.16 12.99
C THR A 218 4.54 22.15 12.84
N GLY A 219 3.93 22.21 11.66
CA GLY A 219 2.83 23.12 11.36
C GLY A 219 1.53 22.84 12.13
N PRO A 220 0.50 23.68 11.92
CA PRO A 220 -0.79 23.55 12.62
C PRO A 220 -1.55 22.28 12.22
N VAL A 221 -1.37 21.83 10.97
CA VAL A 221 -2.02 20.64 10.39
C VAL A 221 -1.09 19.42 10.35
N ASP A 222 0.01 19.47 11.08
CA ASP A 222 1.07 18.46 11.02
C ASP A 222 0.99 17.48 12.19
N SER A 223 1.14 16.19 11.89
CA SER A 223 1.27 15.16 12.91
C SER A 223 2.71 15.04 13.43
N GLN A 224 2.87 14.66 14.69
CA GLN A 224 4.13 14.28 15.30
C GLN A 224 4.34 12.77 15.16
N GLY A 225 5.52 12.33 14.76
CA GLY A 225 5.87 10.91 14.64
C GLY A 225 6.24 10.29 16.00
N PHE A 226 5.79 9.06 16.23
CA PHE A 226 6.01 8.35 17.50
C PHE A 226 6.65 6.97 17.32
N ALA A 227 7.49 6.61 18.28
CA ALA A 227 8.15 5.33 18.41
C ALA A 227 7.70 4.59 19.66
N ARG A 228 7.91 3.27 19.65
CA ARG A 228 7.76 2.41 20.82
C ARG A 228 8.78 1.29 20.77
N TRP A 229 9.39 0.97 21.91
CA TRP A 229 10.21 -0.24 22.05
C TRP A 229 9.39 -1.32 22.73
N ALA A 230 9.19 -2.45 22.04
CA ALA A 230 8.31 -3.53 22.49
C ALA A 230 6.94 -2.98 22.97
N ASP A 231 6.50 -3.34 24.17
CA ASP A 231 5.28 -2.85 24.82
C ASP A 231 5.55 -1.70 25.83
N GLY A 232 6.69 -1.02 25.68
CA GLY A 232 7.03 0.15 26.50
C GLY A 232 6.18 1.38 26.20
N PRO A 233 6.46 2.53 26.84
CA PRO A 233 5.71 3.75 26.60
C PRO A 233 5.94 4.29 25.19
N VAL A 234 4.86 4.82 24.59
CA VAL A 234 4.91 5.59 23.34
C VAL A 234 5.68 6.89 23.58
N ARG A 235 6.60 7.23 22.68
CA ARG A 235 7.47 8.41 22.79
C ARG A 235 7.72 9.05 21.43
N PRO A 236 8.11 10.33 21.36
CA PRO A 236 8.52 10.94 20.09
C PRO A 236 9.62 10.13 19.41
N ALA A 237 9.53 9.95 18.09
CA ALA A 237 10.54 9.26 17.32
C ALA A 237 11.80 10.12 17.12
N VAL A 238 12.96 9.47 16.98
CA VAL A 238 14.22 10.15 16.61
C VAL A 238 14.20 10.42 15.11
N LYS A 239 14.35 11.68 14.73
CA LYS A 239 14.31 12.12 13.33
C LYS A 239 15.67 11.91 12.65
N GLU A 240 15.65 11.46 11.38
CA GLU A 240 16.85 11.44 10.56
C GLU A 240 17.30 12.89 10.27
N GLY A 241 18.61 13.11 10.30
CA GLY A 241 19.24 14.35 9.86
C GLY A 241 18.98 14.63 8.38
N ARG A 242 19.16 15.90 8.01
CA ARG A 242 18.92 16.38 6.64
C ARG A 242 19.74 15.63 5.60
N GLY A 243 19.15 15.34 4.45
CA GLY A 243 19.78 14.77 3.26
C GLY A 243 19.68 13.25 3.16
N TRP A 244 19.13 12.56 4.17
CA TRP A 244 18.97 11.10 4.15
C TRP A 244 17.67 10.63 3.47
N LEU A 245 16.59 11.40 3.61
CA LEU A 245 15.30 11.04 3.04
C LEU A 245 15.26 11.37 1.56
N TYR A 246 15.45 12.64 1.19
CA TYR A 246 15.50 13.06 -0.22
C TYR A 246 14.47 12.29 -1.11
N ALA A 247 14.88 11.88 -2.31
CA ALA A 247 14.11 11.11 -3.27
C ALA A 247 13.60 9.73 -2.78
N ILE A 248 14.06 9.23 -1.63
CA ILE A 248 13.70 7.90 -1.11
C ILE A 248 12.44 7.94 -0.23
N GLY A 249 12.11 9.09 0.36
CA GLY A 249 11.09 9.14 1.41
C GLY A 249 10.73 10.49 2.02
N GLU A 250 11.10 11.62 1.41
CA GLU A 250 10.96 12.94 2.03
C GLU A 250 9.54 13.52 2.06
N LEU A 251 8.55 12.92 1.40
CA LEU A 251 7.24 13.55 1.28
C LEU A 251 6.33 13.29 2.49
N ALA A 252 5.57 14.31 2.83
CA ALA A 252 4.43 14.25 3.72
C ALA A 252 3.21 14.92 3.07
N MET A 253 2.02 14.35 3.30
CA MET A 253 0.79 14.84 2.70
C MET A 253 -0.45 14.37 3.45
N ARG A 254 -1.62 14.83 3.02
CA ARG A 254 -2.92 14.35 3.49
C ARG A 254 -3.26 13.02 2.80
N PRO A 255 -4.09 12.16 3.42
CA PRO A 255 -4.54 10.94 2.74
C PRO A 255 -5.33 11.24 1.46
N THR A 256 -6.02 12.39 1.38
CA THR A 256 -6.77 12.84 0.20
C THR A 256 -5.88 13.28 -0.95
N ASP A 257 -4.73 13.91 -0.69
CA ASP A 257 -3.75 14.23 -1.74
C ASP A 257 -3.23 12.94 -2.39
N LEU A 258 -2.89 11.94 -1.58
CA LEU A 258 -2.45 10.64 -2.10
C LEU A 258 -3.58 9.89 -2.83
N ALA A 259 -4.83 10.09 -2.43
CA ALA A 259 -5.99 9.56 -3.15
C ALA A 259 -6.15 10.18 -4.55
N LEU A 260 -5.84 11.47 -4.74
CA LEU A 260 -5.83 12.11 -6.06
C LEU A 260 -4.77 11.49 -6.99
N TRP A 261 -3.59 11.19 -6.44
CA TRP A 261 -2.56 10.42 -7.13
C TRP A 261 -3.07 9.03 -7.55
N ASN A 262 -3.74 8.31 -6.64
CA ASN A 262 -4.32 6.99 -6.94
C ASN A 262 -5.37 7.06 -8.06
N ILE A 263 -6.26 8.06 -8.02
CA ILE A 263 -7.26 8.31 -9.08
C ILE A 263 -6.56 8.54 -10.41
N SER A 264 -5.47 9.31 -10.42
CA SER A 264 -4.73 9.58 -11.65
C SER A 264 -4.09 8.33 -12.25
N LEU A 265 -3.53 7.44 -11.43
CA LEU A 265 -2.99 6.16 -11.90
C LEU A 265 -4.08 5.25 -12.45
N MET A 266 -5.24 5.16 -11.80
CA MET A 266 -6.36 4.34 -12.28
C MET A 266 -6.95 4.86 -13.59
N LYS A 267 -7.11 6.18 -13.72
CA LYS A 267 -7.71 6.81 -14.91
C LYS A 267 -6.70 7.13 -16.02
N GLY A 268 -5.40 7.03 -15.74
CA GLY A 268 -4.33 7.40 -16.67
C GLY A 268 -4.35 8.87 -17.08
N THR A 269 -4.66 9.78 -16.15
CA THR A 269 -4.87 11.21 -16.47
C THR A 269 -3.61 12.05 -16.51
N LEU A 270 -2.53 11.59 -15.87
CA LEU A 270 -1.29 12.37 -15.74
C LEU A 270 -0.12 11.82 -16.57
N LEU A 271 0.13 10.50 -16.50
CA LEU A 271 1.17 9.83 -17.29
C LEU A 271 0.60 9.37 -18.64
N LYS A 272 1.39 9.45 -19.71
CA LYS A 272 1.04 8.85 -21.00
C LYS A 272 0.87 7.33 -20.85
N PRO A 273 0.05 6.67 -21.68
CA PRO A 273 -0.22 5.22 -21.55
C PRO A 273 1.04 4.33 -21.48
N ALA A 274 2.08 4.65 -22.26
CA ALA A 274 3.35 3.92 -22.23
C ALA A 274 4.09 4.07 -20.89
N SER A 275 4.11 5.28 -20.32
CA SER A 275 4.72 5.56 -19.01
C SER A 275 3.94 4.92 -17.87
N LEU A 276 2.61 5.00 -17.90
CA LEU A 276 1.77 4.32 -16.92
C LEU A 276 2.01 2.81 -16.95
N THR A 277 2.11 2.22 -18.15
CA THR A 277 2.44 0.80 -18.34
C THR A 277 3.83 0.49 -17.77
N ALA A 278 4.83 1.31 -18.07
CA ALA A 278 6.18 1.14 -17.53
C ALA A 278 6.23 1.25 -15.99
N MET A 279 5.40 2.12 -15.40
CA MET A 279 5.30 2.28 -13.95
C MET A 279 4.66 1.07 -13.27
N THR A 280 3.64 0.51 -13.91
CA THR A 280 2.72 -0.47 -13.32
C THR A 280 2.92 -1.91 -13.78
N THR A 281 3.99 -2.17 -14.54
CA THR A 281 4.37 -3.51 -15.00
C THR A 281 5.58 -4.01 -14.23
N SER A 282 5.49 -5.24 -13.69
CA SER A 282 6.63 -5.89 -13.06
C SER A 282 7.76 -6.08 -14.08
N VAL A 283 8.99 -5.74 -13.70
CA VAL A 283 10.16 -6.14 -14.51
C VAL A 283 10.36 -7.66 -14.43
N THR A 284 10.98 -8.21 -15.47
CA THR A 284 11.38 -9.63 -15.55
C THR A 284 12.86 -9.74 -15.21
N LEU A 285 13.19 -10.61 -14.26
CA LEU A 285 14.56 -10.90 -13.86
C LEU A 285 15.25 -11.75 -14.95
N THR A 286 16.59 -11.84 -14.92
CA THR A 286 17.36 -12.61 -15.92
C THR A 286 17.04 -14.11 -15.92
N ASN A 287 16.46 -14.64 -14.83
CA ASN A 287 15.99 -16.03 -14.73
C ASN A 287 14.54 -16.22 -15.25
N GLY A 288 13.92 -15.19 -15.83
CA GLY A 288 12.55 -15.23 -16.36
C GLY A 288 11.44 -15.04 -15.32
N GLN A 289 11.77 -14.93 -14.03
CA GLN A 289 10.78 -14.71 -12.98
C GLN A 289 10.39 -13.22 -12.87
N PRO A 290 9.14 -12.89 -12.47
CA PRO A 290 8.76 -11.51 -12.20
C PRO A 290 9.41 -11.01 -10.90
N ALA A 291 9.90 -9.76 -10.91
CA ALA A 291 10.33 -9.07 -9.68
C ALA A 291 9.15 -8.68 -8.76
N ASN A 292 7.93 -8.70 -9.28
CA ASN A 292 6.71 -8.16 -8.64
C ASN A 292 6.82 -6.68 -8.25
N TYR A 293 7.64 -5.93 -8.98
CA TYR A 293 7.90 -4.51 -8.73
C TYR A 293 8.11 -3.77 -10.05
N GLY A 294 7.45 -2.62 -10.20
CA GLY A 294 7.50 -1.75 -11.36
C GLY A 294 8.45 -0.56 -11.16
N ALA A 295 8.08 0.63 -11.63
CA ALA A 295 8.84 1.83 -11.36
C ALA A 295 8.34 2.49 -10.06
N GLY A 296 8.97 2.14 -8.94
CA GLY A 296 8.64 2.73 -7.63
C GLY A 296 7.32 2.28 -7.00
N LEU A 297 6.80 1.10 -7.36
CA LEU A 297 5.65 0.46 -6.71
C LEU A 297 5.67 -1.06 -6.87
N ASP A 298 5.08 -1.77 -5.91
CA ASP A 298 4.81 -3.21 -6.00
C ASP A 298 3.74 -3.46 -7.06
N VAL A 299 3.95 -4.48 -7.89
CA VAL A 299 3.00 -4.95 -8.89
C VAL A 299 2.66 -6.40 -8.56
N ARG A 300 1.45 -6.62 -8.08
CA ARG A 300 0.95 -7.95 -7.69
C ARG A 300 -0.36 -8.27 -8.39
N THR A 301 -0.68 -9.56 -8.42
CA THR A 301 -1.98 -10.06 -8.85
C THR A 301 -2.62 -10.81 -7.69
N ILE A 302 -3.82 -10.39 -7.26
CA ILE A 302 -4.58 -11.04 -6.18
C ILE A 302 -5.92 -11.49 -6.75
N GLY A 303 -6.15 -12.80 -6.82
CA GLY A 303 -7.39 -13.35 -7.37
C GLY A 303 -7.58 -13.03 -8.86
N GLY A 304 -6.49 -13.02 -9.64
CA GLY A 304 -6.50 -12.67 -11.06
C GLY A 304 -6.63 -11.17 -11.36
N LYS A 305 -6.68 -10.31 -10.35
CA LYS A 305 -6.81 -8.85 -10.49
C LYS A 305 -5.53 -8.13 -10.08
N ARG A 306 -5.19 -7.08 -10.81
CA ARG A 306 -4.02 -6.23 -10.60
C ARG A 306 -4.15 -5.42 -9.31
N VAL A 307 -3.09 -5.45 -8.52
CA VAL A 307 -2.93 -4.65 -7.31
C VAL A 307 -1.59 -3.93 -7.39
N TRP A 308 -1.64 -2.61 -7.37
CA TRP A 308 -0.46 -1.76 -7.23
C TRP A 308 -0.39 -1.29 -5.79
N SER A 309 0.77 -1.38 -5.16
CA SER A 309 0.90 -0.93 -3.78
C SER A 309 2.26 -0.32 -3.51
N HIS A 310 2.36 0.42 -2.41
CA HIS A 310 3.66 0.68 -1.78
C HIS A 310 3.44 0.95 -0.29
N GLY A 311 4.30 0.38 0.56
CA GLY A 311 4.38 0.72 1.98
C GLY A 311 5.29 1.92 2.24
N GLY A 312 5.09 2.65 3.32
CA GLY A 312 5.94 3.75 3.72
C GLY A 312 6.43 3.56 5.14
N ALA A 313 7.72 3.76 5.37
CA ALA A 313 8.31 3.83 6.69
C ALA A 313 9.41 4.90 6.70
N VAL A 314 9.35 5.78 7.68
CA VAL A 314 10.37 6.76 8.10
C VAL A 314 10.17 7.01 9.60
N SER A 315 11.09 7.70 10.27
CA SER A 315 11.03 7.90 11.73
C SER A 315 9.65 8.31 12.23
N GLY A 316 9.00 7.45 13.00
CA GLY A 316 7.73 7.70 13.65
C GLY A 316 6.48 7.64 12.77
N TYR A 317 6.58 7.17 11.52
CA TYR A 317 5.43 7.06 10.62
C TYR A 317 5.44 5.73 9.85
N LEU A 318 4.25 5.16 9.69
CA LEU A 318 4.01 4.09 8.74
C LEU A 318 2.85 4.47 7.81
N ALA A 319 2.95 4.04 6.56
CA ALA A 319 1.93 4.26 5.56
C ALA A 319 1.72 2.99 4.73
N ASN A 320 0.50 2.81 4.22
CA ASN A 320 0.21 1.85 3.18
C ASN A 320 -0.72 2.48 2.17
N ASN A 321 -0.42 2.26 0.89
CA ASN A 321 -1.26 2.65 -0.22
C ASN A 321 -1.47 1.45 -1.14
N ALA A 322 -2.71 1.03 -1.32
CA ALA A 322 -3.09 -0.09 -2.18
C ALA A 322 -4.15 0.32 -3.19
N ILE A 323 -3.89 0.05 -4.48
CA ILE A 323 -4.75 0.36 -5.61
C ILE A 323 -5.15 -0.96 -6.26
N TYR A 324 -6.43 -1.31 -6.15
CA TYR A 324 -7.06 -2.45 -6.82
C TYR A 324 -7.57 -1.97 -8.18
N ALA A 325 -6.66 -1.88 -9.15
CA ALA A 325 -6.88 -1.19 -10.43
C ALA A 325 -8.09 -1.73 -11.21
N ASP A 326 -8.30 -3.05 -11.20
CA ASP A 326 -9.43 -3.68 -11.92
C ASP A 326 -10.77 -3.58 -11.18
N GLU A 327 -10.76 -2.99 -9.98
CA GLU A 327 -11.96 -2.79 -9.14
C GLU A 327 -12.26 -1.30 -8.91
N ASN A 328 -11.51 -0.40 -9.56
CA ASN A 328 -11.58 1.06 -9.37
C ASN A 328 -11.59 1.47 -7.88
N LEU A 329 -10.80 0.77 -7.07
CA LEU A 329 -10.75 0.92 -5.63
C LEU A 329 -9.32 1.22 -5.20
N ALA A 330 -9.13 2.23 -4.34
CA ALA A 330 -7.87 2.42 -3.65
C ALA A 330 -8.09 2.67 -2.16
N ILE A 331 -7.14 2.23 -1.34
CA ILE A 331 -7.15 2.38 0.10
C ILE A 331 -5.80 2.96 0.52
N THR A 332 -5.85 4.14 1.10
CA THR A 332 -4.69 4.83 1.69
C THR A 332 -4.86 4.84 3.20
N VAL A 333 -3.83 4.40 3.93
CA VAL A 333 -3.78 4.50 5.40
C VAL A 333 -2.44 5.11 5.80
N LEU A 334 -2.50 6.24 6.51
CA LEU A 334 -1.33 6.95 7.03
C LEU A 334 -1.38 6.97 8.56
N THR A 335 -0.27 6.67 9.24
CA THR A 335 -0.21 6.63 10.70
C THR A 335 0.98 7.44 11.22
N ASN A 336 0.88 7.89 12.47
CA ASN A 336 1.97 8.59 13.16
C ASN A 336 2.64 7.72 14.22
N GLY A 337 2.81 6.42 13.93
CA GLY A 337 3.57 5.51 14.78
C GLY A 337 4.34 4.48 13.97
N GLU A 338 5.63 4.31 14.24
CA GLU A 338 6.50 3.29 13.61
C GLU A 338 6.34 1.87 14.21
N PHE A 339 5.20 1.60 14.84
CA PHE A 339 4.94 0.36 15.57
C PHE A 339 3.48 -0.09 15.38
N GLY A 340 3.19 -1.33 15.77
CA GLY A 340 1.83 -1.87 15.82
C GLY A 340 1.20 -2.25 14.48
N GLY A 341 1.84 -1.92 13.34
CA GLY A 341 1.42 -2.38 12.00
C GLY A 341 0.01 -1.93 11.60
N VAL A 342 -0.46 -0.79 12.13
CA VAL A 342 -1.83 -0.30 11.96
C VAL A 342 -2.17 -0.04 10.49
N GLN A 343 -1.25 0.50 9.71
CA GLN A 343 -1.42 0.78 8.29
C GLN A 343 -1.74 -0.49 7.49
N ASP A 344 -1.04 -1.59 7.75
CA ASP A 344 -1.24 -2.86 7.03
C ASP A 344 -2.49 -3.57 7.53
N ALA A 345 -2.70 -3.60 8.85
CA ALA A 345 -3.89 -4.19 9.45
C ALA A 345 -5.17 -3.51 8.97
N LEU A 346 -5.19 -2.18 8.91
CA LEU A 346 -6.32 -1.43 8.37
C LEU A 346 -6.47 -1.67 6.87
N THR A 347 -5.41 -1.55 6.08
CA THR A 347 -5.50 -1.76 4.62
C THR A 347 -6.03 -3.16 4.29
N ALA A 348 -5.59 -4.20 5.00
CA ALA A 348 -6.07 -5.57 4.81
C ALA A 348 -7.54 -5.75 5.22
N ARG A 349 -7.93 -5.26 6.40
CA ARG A 349 -9.33 -5.35 6.87
C ARG A 349 -10.28 -4.56 6.00
N LEU A 350 -9.90 -3.35 5.59
CA LEU A 350 -10.69 -2.53 4.68
C LEU A 350 -10.76 -3.15 3.28
N GLY A 351 -9.66 -3.73 2.78
CA GLY A 351 -9.68 -4.50 1.55
C GLY A 351 -10.65 -5.68 1.61
N PHE A 352 -10.75 -6.36 2.75
CA PHE A 352 -11.74 -7.42 2.96
C PHE A 352 -13.19 -6.90 2.97
N LEU A 353 -13.44 -5.74 3.57
CA LEU A 353 -14.79 -5.15 3.62
C LEU A 353 -15.25 -4.57 2.27
N LEU A 354 -14.34 -3.95 1.52
CA LEU A 354 -14.67 -3.13 0.34
C LEU A 354 -14.67 -3.92 -0.96
N ARG A 355 -13.97 -5.06 -1.00
CA ARG A 355 -13.79 -5.86 -2.22
C ARG A 355 -14.75 -7.02 -2.26
N ALA A 356 -15.09 -7.44 -3.49
CA ALA A 356 -15.76 -8.70 -3.70
C ALA A 356 -14.86 -9.84 -3.20
N GLN A 357 -15.38 -10.64 -2.28
CA GLN A 357 -14.65 -11.79 -1.75
C GLN A 357 -14.81 -13.00 -2.67
N PRO A 358 -13.78 -13.86 -2.83
CA PRO A 358 -13.92 -15.09 -3.58
C PRO A 358 -15.09 -15.95 -3.04
N PRO A 359 -15.86 -16.65 -3.89
CA PRO A 359 -16.99 -17.48 -3.44
C PRO A 359 -16.61 -18.48 -2.33
N LYS A 360 -15.39 -19.04 -2.41
CA LYS A 360 -14.80 -19.93 -1.39
C LYS A 360 -14.63 -19.25 -0.03
N VAL A 361 -14.18 -17.99 0.00
CA VAL A 361 -14.04 -17.20 1.24
C VAL A 361 -15.42 -16.87 1.83
N ILE A 362 -16.40 -16.53 0.99
CA ILE A 362 -17.79 -16.31 1.41
C ILE A 362 -18.35 -17.60 2.04
N ALA A 363 -18.22 -18.73 1.35
CA ALA A 363 -18.66 -20.03 1.85
C ALA A 363 -18.00 -20.43 3.18
N ALA A 364 -16.70 -20.20 3.32
CA ALA A 364 -15.97 -20.47 4.57
C ALA A 364 -16.45 -19.55 5.72
N ARG A 365 -16.70 -18.27 5.44
CA ARG A 365 -17.26 -17.31 6.41
C ARG A 365 -18.64 -17.75 6.88
N ASP A 366 -19.50 -18.14 5.95
CA ASP A 366 -20.87 -18.57 6.25
C ASP A 366 -20.87 -19.87 7.07
N MET A 367 -20.03 -20.84 6.70
CA MET A 367 -19.88 -22.11 7.44
C MET A 367 -19.37 -21.87 8.86
N LEU A 368 -18.35 -21.02 9.03
CA LEU A 368 -17.84 -20.63 10.35
C LEU A 368 -18.96 -19.99 11.19
N ALA A 369 -19.72 -19.06 10.61
CA ALA A 369 -20.81 -18.38 11.32
C ALA A 369 -21.95 -19.35 11.70
N GLN A 370 -22.23 -20.36 10.88
CA GLN A 370 -23.18 -21.43 11.21
C GLN A 370 -22.69 -22.26 12.40
N PHE A 371 -21.44 -22.71 12.39
CA PHE A 371 -20.86 -23.44 13.53
C PHE A 371 -20.89 -22.61 14.82
N GLN A 372 -20.63 -21.31 14.77
CA GLN A 372 -20.77 -20.42 15.93
C GLN A 372 -22.20 -20.36 16.50
N ARG A 373 -23.21 -20.51 15.63
CA ARG A 373 -24.63 -20.58 16.02
C ARG A 373 -25.09 -22.00 16.42
N GLY A 374 -24.23 -23.01 16.30
CA GLY A 374 -24.62 -24.41 16.52
C GLY A 374 -25.51 -24.94 15.41
N GLN A 375 -25.30 -24.45 14.19
CA GLN A 375 -26.01 -24.85 12.97
C GLN A 375 -25.01 -25.48 11.99
N ILE A 376 -25.53 -26.31 11.10
CA ILE A 376 -24.77 -26.88 9.98
C ILE A 376 -25.68 -27.03 8.76
N ASP A 377 -25.27 -26.45 7.63
CA ASP A 377 -25.86 -26.73 6.34
C ASP A 377 -25.34 -28.06 5.81
N ARG A 378 -26.06 -29.14 6.12
CA ARG A 378 -25.68 -30.52 5.74
C ARG A 378 -25.61 -30.72 4.23
N ALA A 379 -26.26 -29.89 3.41
CA ALA A 379 -26.22 -30.00 1.95
C ALA A 379 -24.84 -29.61 1.38
N ARG A 380 -24.05 -28.84 2.13
CA ARG A 380 -22.67 -28.48 1.79
C ARG A 380 -21.66 -29.58 2.09
N PHE A 381 -22.07 -30.68 2.71
CA PHE A 381 -21.19 -31.80 3.04
C PHE A 381 -21.52 -33.03 2.21
N THR A 382 -20.50 -33.86 1.98
CA THR A 382 -20.71 -35.24 1.50
C THR A 382 -21.42 -36.05 2.59
N PRO A 383 -22.00 -37.23 2.27
CA PRO A 383 -22.56 -38.10 3.30
C PRO A 383 -21.57 -38.43 4.43
N ASN A 384 -20.30 -38.68 4.08
CA ASN A 384 -19.23 -38.96 5.04
C ASN A 384 -18.91 -37.73 5.90
N GLY A 385 -18.69 -36.57 5.27
CA GLY A 385 -18.43 -35.33 5.99
C GLY A 385 -19.58 -34.94 6.92
N SER A 386 -20.82 -35.10 6.46
CA SER A 386 -22.03 -34.80 7.26
C SER A 386 -22.15 -35.72 8.48
N ALA A 387 -21.81 -37.01 8.33
CA ALA A 387 -21.87 -37.99 9.41
C ALA A 387 -20.88 -37.68 10.55
N TYR A 388 -19.74 -37.04 10.26
CA TYR A 388 -18.77 -36.61 11.27
C TYR A 388 -19.33 -35.54 12.23
N TYR A 389 -20.13 -34.60 11.72
CA TYR A 389 -20.75 -33.54 12.52
C TYR A 389 -22.06 -34.00 13.15
N THR A 390 -21.95 -34.81 14.21
CA THR A 390 -23.09 -35.15 15.09
C THR A 390 -23.63 -33.90 15.78
N ASP A 391 -24.86 -33.94 16.29
CA ASP A 391 -25.43 -32.81 17.02
C ASP A 391 -24.61 -32.45 18.27
N ALA A 392 -23.96 -33.43 18.90
CA ALA A 392 -23.04 -33.19 20.00
C ALA A 392 -21.80 -32.41 19.53
N ALA A 393 -21.20 -32.81 18.40
CA ALA A 393 -20.06 -32.11 17.82
C ALA A 393 -20.40 -30.67 17.40
N VAL A 394 -21.56 -30.45 16.77
CA VAL A 394 -22.01 -29.09 16.37
C VAL A 394 -22.24 -28.20 17.59
N ARG A 395 -22.83 -28.73 18.67
CA ARG A 395 -22.98 -27.98 19.94
C ARG A 395 -21.64 -27.65 20.58
N GLU A 396 -20.69 -28.60 20.55
CA GLU A 396 -19.35 -28.37 21.06
C GLU A 396 -18.59 -27.30 20.26
N LEU A 397 -18.63 -27.37 18.93
CA LEU A 397 -18.08 -26.34 18.05
C LEU A 397 -18.69 -24.97 18.36
N ALA A 398 -20.01 -24.88 18.54
CA ALA A 398 -20.66 -23.62 18.90
C ALA A 398 -20.15 -23.07 20.23
N ARG A 399 -20.01 -23.93 21.24
CA ARG A 399 -19.49 -23.54 22.57
C ARG A 399 -18.07 -22.98 22.47
N LEU A 400 -17.22 -23.55 21.62
CA LEU A 400 -15.83 -23.13 21.43
C LEU A 400 -15.69 -21.88 20.54
N LEU A 401 -16.49 -21.79 19.47
CA LEU A 401 -16.32 -20.76 18.44
C LEU A 401 -17.15 -19.50 18.69
N ARG A 402 -18.29 -19.60 19.38
CA ARG A 402 -19.17 -18.44 19.64
C ARG A 402 -18.48 -17.32 20.44
N PRO A 403 -17.69 -17.59 21.50
CA PRO A 403 -17.05 -16.54 22.28
C PRO A 403 -16.05 -15.68 21.48
N LEU A 404 -15.54 -16.20 20.35
CA LEU A 404 -14.59 -15.49 19.49
C LEU A 404 -15.23 -14.32 18.72
N GLY A 405 -16.56 -14.27 18.67
CA GLY A 405 -17.30 -13.29 17.89
C GLY A 405 -17.13 -13.46 16.37
N PRO A 406 -17.60 -12.51 15.56
CA PRO A 406 -17.46 -12.58 14.12
C PRO A 406 -15.99 -12.54 13.68
N ALA A 407 -15.64 -13.29 12.63
CA ALA A 407 -14.33 -13.18 12.01
C ALA A 407 -14.12 -11.76 11.44
N ARG A 408 -13.00 -11.12 11.82
CA ARG A 408 -12.59 -9.79 11.35
C ARG A 408 -11.93 -9.83 9.96
N LEU A 409 -11.32 -10.96 9.61
CA LEU A 409 -10.66 -11.19 8.32
C LEU A 409 -10.61 -12.70 8.05
N ILE A 410 -10.90 -13.10 6.80
CA ILE A 410 -10.69 -14.47 6.31
C ILE A 410 -9.96 -14.37 4.98
N GLN A 411 -8.82 -15.07 4.86
CA GLN A 411 -7.99 -15.07 3.66
C GLN A 411 -7.68 -16.49 3.23
N LEU A 412 -7.97 -16.83 1.97
CA LEU A 412 -7.53 -18.08 1.36
C LEU A 412 -6.00 -18.05 1.16
N GLN A 413 -5.29 -18.95 1.83
CA GLN A 413 -3.82 -19.07 1.82
C GLN A 413 -3.34 -20.16 0.86
N ALA A 414 -4.11 -21.24 0.71
CA ALA A 414 -3.77 -22.31 -0.22
C ALA A 414 -5.03 -22.96 -0.78
N ASP A 415 -4.95 -23.35 -2.04
CA ASP A 415 -5.97 -24.11 -2.77
C ASP A 415 -5.25 -25.10 -3.67
N ARG A 416 -5.33 -26.39 -3.34
CA ARG A 416 -4.56 -27.44 -4.01
C ARG A 416 -5.25 -28.79 -3.95
N LEU A 417 -4.96 -29.66 -4.90
CA LEU A 417 -5.39 -31.05 -4.86
C LEU A 417 -4.49 -31.87 -3.92
N ARG A 418 -5.10 -32.79 -3.16
CA ARG A 418 -4.40 -33.79 -2.34
C ARG A 418 -5.27 -35.03 -2.18
N GLY A 419 -4.79 -36.18 -2.66
CA GLY A 419 -5.46 -37.47 -2.47
C GLY A 419 -6.88 -37.52 -3.03
N GLY A 420 -7.10 -36.90 -4.20
CA GLY A 420 -8.43 -36.84 -4.83
C GLY A 420 -9.38 -35.77 -4.25
N LEU A 421 -8.95 -35.00 -3.25
CA LEU A 421 -9.73 -33.91 -2.65
C LEU A 421 -9.11 -32.55 -2.97
N THR A 422 -9.93 -31.51 -3.02
CA THR A 422 -9.49 -30.12 -2.95
C THR A 422 -9.22 -29.79 -1.49
N VAL A 423 -8.05 -29.24 -1.19
CA VAL A 423 -7.65 -28.80 0.15
C VAL A 423 -7.47 -27.29 0.13
N GLU A 424 -8.29 -26.63 0.92
CA GLU A 424 -8.34 -25.19 1.07
C GLU A 424 -7.90 -24.82 2.47
N VAL A 425 -6.96 -23.89 2.58
CA VAL A 425 -6.44 -23.40 3.86
C VAL A 425 -6.76 -21.92 3.95
N TYR A 426 -7.47 -21.51 5.00
CA TYR A 426 -7.81 -20.11 5.25
C TYR A 426 -7.18 -19.63 6.54
N ALA A 427 -6.52 -18.47 6.51
CA ALA A 427 -6.17 -17.76 7.72
C ALA A 427 -7.38 -16.93 8.18
N VAL A 428 -7.73 -17.04 9.47
CA VAL A 428 -8.85 -16.34 10.08
C VAL A 428 -8.34 -15.49 11.24
N THR A 429 -8.76 -14.22 11.27
CA THR A 429 -8.46 -13.32 12.38
C THR A 429 -9.75 -12.99 13.12
N PHE A 430 -9.76 -13.24 14.43
CA PHE A 430 -10.81 -12.84 15.36
C PHE A 430 -10.35 -11.66 16.20
N ALA A 431 -11.06 -11.41 17.31
CA ALA A 431 -10.84 -10.24 18.12
C ALA A 431 -9.49 -10.22 18.86
N ASP A 432 -9.16 -11.38 19.40
CA ASP A 432 -8.11 -11.64 20.37
C ASP A 432 -7.26 -12.86 19.97
N ARG A 433 -7.60 -13.51 18.85
CA ARG A 433 -7.00 -14.77 18.42
C ARG A 433 -7.00 -14.93 16.91
N ARG A 434 -6.06 -15.72 16.41
CA ARG A 434 -6.02 -16.21 15.02
C ARG A 434 -6.38 -17.70 14.99
N ALA A 435 -6.93 -18.12 13.87
CA ALA A 435 -7.21 -19.52 13.58
C ALA A 435 -6.87 -19.82 12.12
N THR A 436 -6.77 -21.10 11.81
CA THR A 436 -6.70 -21.63 10.46
C THR A 436 -7.95 -22.48 10.21
N ILE A 437 -8.61 -22.27 9.08
CA ILE A 437 -9.62 -23.21 8.60
C ILE A 437 -8.96 -24.12 7.57
N VAL A 438 -9.04 -25.43 7.76
CA VAL A 438 -8.68 -26.41 6.74
C VAL A 438 -9.95 -27.09 6.26
N ALA A 439 -10.35 -26.75 5.04
CA ALA A 439 -11.48 -27.39 4.37
C ALA A 439 -10.97 -28.41 3.35
N ARG A 440 -11.60 -29.58 3.33
CA ARG A 440 -11.38 -30.63 2.32
C ARG A 440 -12.71 -30.83 1.60
N ALA A 441 -12.69 -30.75 0.28
CA ALA A 441 -13.90 -30.88 -0.54
C ALA A 441 -13.69 -31.89 -1.67
N ASP A 442 -14.77 -32.58 -2.03
CA ASP A 442 -14.85 -33.34 -3.27
C ASP A 442 -14.70 -32.38 -4.47
N PRO A 443 -13.70 -32.53 -5.34
CA PRO A 443 -13.48 -31.63 -6.47
C PRO A 443 -14.63 -31.63 -7.49
N ALA A 444 -15.38 -32.73 -7.60
CA ALA A 444 -16.47 -32.85 -8.57
C ALA A 444 -17.74 -32.16 -8.09
N THR A 445 -18.05 -32.25 -6.80
CA THR A 445 -19.30 -31.69 -6.24
C THR A 445 -19.10 -30.39 -5.46
N GLY A 446 -17.86 -30.07 -5.07
CA GLY A 446 -17.52 -28.95 -4.19
C GLY A 446 -17.99 -29.13 -2.74
N ARG A 447 -18.60 -30.27 -2.40
CA ARG A 447 -19.09 -30.55 -1.05
C ARG A 447 -17.95 -30.90 -0.12
N TYR A 448 -18.00 -30.40 1.09
CA TYR A 448 -17.00 -30.63 2.12
C TYR A 448 -17.04 -32.07 2.61
N GLU A 449 -15.88 -32.73 2.55
CA GLU A 449 -15.57 -33.95 3.31
C GLU A 449 -15.16 -33.58 4.74
N GLN A 450 -14.58 -32.39 4.92
CA GLN A 450 -14.12 -31.92 6.22
C GLN A 450 -14.02 -30.40 6.26
N PHE A 451 -14.35 -29.79 7.41
CA PHE A 451 -14.16 -28.36 7.67
C PHE A 451 -13.67 -28.17 9.11
N VAL A 452 -12.37 -28.00 9.30
CA VAL A 452 -11.76 -27.92 10.63
C VAL A 452 -11.33 -26.49 10.91
N VAL A 453 -11.77 -25.94 12.05
CA VAL A 453 -11.21 -24.71 12.62
C VAL A 453 -10.14 -25.11 13.61
N ASP A 454 -8.89 -24.77 13.32
CA ASP A 454 -7.71 -25.07 14.13
C ASP A 454 -7.14 -23.77 14.68
N PHE A 455 -6.78 -23.74 15.96
CA PHE A 455 -6.18 -22.57 16.59
C PHE A 455 -4.65 -22.61 16.59
N GLY A 456 -4.04 -23.71 16.13
CA GLY A 456 -2.65 -24.02 16.40
C GLY A 456 -2.43 -24.29 17.89
N ALA A 457 -1.40 -25.07 18.21
CA ALA A 457 -0.86 -25.15 19.58
C ALA A 457 0.18 -24.05 19.80
#